data_AF-W3V5G5-F1
#
_entry.id   AF-W3V5G5-F1
#
_cell.length_a   1.000
_cell.length_b   1.000
_cell.length_c   1.000
_cell.angle_alpha   90.00
_cell.angle_beta   90.00
_cell.angle_gamma   90.00
#
_symmetry.space_group_name_H-M   'P 1'
#
loop_
_entity.id
_entity.type
_entity.pdbx_description
1 polymer ?
#
loop_
_entity_poly.entity_id
_entity_poly.type
_entity_poly.pdbx_seq_one_letter_code
_entity_poly.pdbx_strand_id
1 'polypeptide(L)' 'MNHEQFIEKNIQAELTKLGFSSSISGMASDKAVDHYRRSSSASRKGKMYDDCLHIAKAWASKYSSVKPSK' A
#
# COMPACT_ATOMS: atom_id res chain seq x y z
N MET A 1 -16.66 5.49 -5.31
CA MET A 1 -15.30 5.34 -4.77
C MET A 1 -14.35 5.29 -5.96
N ASN A 2 -13.40 6.22 -6.07
CA ASN A 2 -12.42 6.18 -7.17
C ASN A 2 -11.43 5.02 -6.94
N HIS A 3 -10.76 4.57 -7.99
CA HIS A 3 -9.79 3.46 -7.88
C HIS A 3 -8.68 3.75 -6.85
N GLU A 4 -8.28 5.02 -6.73
CA GLU A 4 -7.30 5.47 -5.73
C GLU A 4 -7.79 5.26 -4.30
N GLN A 5 -9.02 5.69 -4.00
CA GLN A 5 -9.66 5.50 -2.69
C GLN A 5 -9.83 4.02 -2.36
N PHE A 6 -10.13 3.19 -3.36
CA PHE A 6 -10.19 1.73 -3.19
C PHE A 6 -8.82 1.14 -2.82
N ILE A 7 -7.75 1.57 -3.48
CA ILE A 7 -6.38 1.14 -3.21
C ILE A 7 -5.95 1.59 -1.81
N GLU A 8 -6.16 2.86 -1.47
CA GLU A 8 -5.80 3.43 -0.18
C GLU A 8 -6.45 2.65 0.98
N LYS A 9 -7.77 2.49 0.93
CA LYS A 9 -8.56 1.85 2.01
C LYS A 9 -8.23 0.38 2.17
N ASN A 10 -8.06 -0.36 1.07
CA ASN A 10 -7.70 -1.78 1.15
C ASN A 10 -6.28 -1.96 1.69
N ILE A 11 -5.31 -1.19 1.20
CA ILE A 11 -3.92 -1.28 1.68
C ILE A 11 -3.84 -0.91 3.16
N GLN A 12 -4.52 0.15 3.58
CA GLN A 12 -4.53 0.58 4.98
C GLN A 12 -5.14 -0.51 5.88
N ALA A 13 -6.23 -1.15 5.45
CA ALA A 13 -6.84 -2.27 6.17
C ALA A 13 -5.90 -3.48 6.25
N GLU A 14 -5.24 -3.82 5.14
CA GLU A 14 -4.31 -4.95 5.06
C GLU A 14 -3.07 -4.74 5.95
N LEU A 15 -2.49 -3.54 5.94
CA LEU A 15 -1.35 -3.19 6.78
C LEU A 15 -1.72 -3.15 8.27
N THR A 16 -2.91 -2.64 8.60
CA THR A 16 -3.41 -2.68 9.97
C THR A 16 -3.62 -4.13 10.44
N LYS A 17 -4.12 -5.01 9.56
CA LYS A 17 -4.27 -6.44 9.84
C LYS A 17 -2.93 -7.16 10.06
N LEU A 18 -1.87 -6.67 9.40
CA LEU A 18 -0.50 -7.15 9.60
C LEU A 18 0.16 -6.63 10.88
N GLY A 19 -0.52 -5.75 11.63
CA GLY A 19 -0.01 -5.18 12.89
C GLY A 19 0.83 -3.92 12.71
N PHE A 20 0.82 -3.29 11.52
CA PHE A 20 1.46 -2.00 11.33
C PHE A 20 0.64 -0.88 12.00
N SER A 21 1.35 0.12 12.53
CA SER A 21 0.72 1.31 13.12
C SER A 21 -0.06 2.11 12.07
N SER A 22 -1.16 2.76 12.49
CA SER A 22 -2.00 3.59 11.62
C SER A 22 -1.20 4.65 10.85
N SER A 23 -0.14 5.21 11.46
CA SER A 23 0.77 6.15 10.79
C SER A 23 1.54 5.51 9.64
N ILE A 24 2.07 4.30 9.83
CA ILE A 24 2.79 3.54 8.80
C ILE A 24 1.82 3.11 7.71
N SER A 25 0.65 2.61 8.09
CA SER A 25 -0.41 2.19 7.17
C SER A 25 -0.85 3.35 6.26
N GLY A 26 -1.05 4.55 6.82
CA GLY A 26 -1.43 5.74 6.06
C GLY A 26 -0.36 6.24 5.09
N MET A 27 0.91 6.26 5.52
CA MET A 27 2.03 6.64 4.64
C MET A 27 2.28 5.63 3.52
N ALA A 28 2.15 4.34 3.82
CA ALA A 28 2.31 3.27 2.84
C ALA A 28 1.17 3.25 1.81
N SER A 29 -0.07 3.53 2.24
CA SER A 29 -1.21 3.64 1.32
C SER A 29 -1.08 4.86 0.40
N ASP A 30 -0.61 6.00 0.89
CA ASP A 30 -0.36 7.19 0.06
C ASP A 30 0.70 6.91 -1.03
N LYS A 31 1.79 6.21 -0.66
CA LYS A 31 2.81 5.78 -1.62
C LYS A 31 2.26 4.84 -2.70
N ALA A 32 1.37 3.94 -2.32
CA ALA A 32 0.75 3.02 -3.26
C ALA A 32 -0.19 3.75 -4.23
N VAL A 33 -0.93 4.76 -3.75
CA VAL A 33 -1.77 5.61 -4.58
C VAL A 33 -0.94 6.48 -5.54
N ASP A 34 0.15 7.09 -5.08
CA ASP A 34 1.08 7.82 -5.95
C ASP A 34 1.66 6.90 -7.05
N HIS A 35 2.02 5.67 -6.70
CA HIS A 35 2.46 4.68 -7.68
C HIS A 35 1.34 4.35 -8.68
N TYR A 36 0.12 4.10 -8.19
CA TYR A 36 -1.04 3.86 -9.05
C TYR A 36 -1.28 5.02 -10.03
N ARG A 37 -1.25 6.28 -9.55
CA ARG A 37 -1.43 7.47 -10.39
C ARG A 37 -0.38 7.56 -11.49
N ARG A 38 0.89 7.25 -11.19
CA ARG A 38 1.99 7.26 -12.17
C ARG A 38 1.94 6.08 -13.13
N SER A 39 1.56 4.91 -12.62
CA SER A 39 1.52 3.64 -13.37
C SER A 39 0.21 3.46 -14.16
N SER A 40 -0.80 4.29 -13.90
CA SER A 40 -2.05 4.39 -14.67
C SER A 40 -1.84 4.71 -16.16
N SER A 41 -0.62 5.08 -16.57
CA SER A 41 -0.22 5.26 -17.98
C SER A 41 0.37 4.00 -18.64
N ALA A 42 0.65 2.92 -17.89
CA ALA A 42 1.37 1.73 -18.37
C ALA A 42 0.56 0.43 -18.23
N SER A 43 -0.50 0.29 -19.05
CA SER A 43 -0.92 -0.93 -19.76
C SER A 43 -0.85 -2.33 -19.09
N ARG A 44 -1.10 -2.50 -17.78
CA ARG A 44 -1.36 -3.83 -17.17
C ARG A 44 -2.57 -3.80 -16.24
N LYS A 45 -3.75 -3.73 -16.86
CA LYS A 45 -5.09 -3.57 -16.26
C LYS A 45 -5.53 -4.64 -15.23
N GLY A 46 -4.70 -5.62 -14.89
CA GLY A 46 -5.05 -6.71 -13.98
C GLY A 46 -4.23 -6.82 -12.68
N LYS A 47 -3.06 -6.17 -12.59
CA LYS A 47 -2.09 -6.41 -11.47
C LYS A 47 -1.79 -5.17 -10.63
N MET A 48 -2.31 -4.01 -11.00
CA MET A 48 -1.98 -2.73 -10.34
C MET A 48 -2.21 -2.73 -8.82
N TYR A 49 -3.29 -3.36 -8.34
CA TYR A 49 -3.54 -3.44 -6.90
C TYR A 49 -2.47 -4.29 -6.18
N ASP A 50 -2.07 -5.41 -6.78
CA ASP A 50 -1.05 -6.31 -6.23
C ASP A 50 0.32 -5.60 -6.15
N ASP A 51 0.69 -4.86 -7.21
CA ASP A 51 1.89 -4.02 -7.24
C ASP A 51 1.85 -2.93 -6.15
N CYS A 52 0.71 -2.23 -6.03
CA CYS A 52 0.48 -1.21 -5.02
C CYS A 52 0.60 -1.78 -3.59
N LEU A 53 0.01 -2.94 -3.34
CA LEU A 53 0.07 -3.63 -2.07
C LEU A 53 1.49 -4.09 -1.75
N HIS A 54 2.23 -4.58 -2.74
CA HIS A 54 3.62 -5.02 -2.58
C HIS A 54 4.52 -3.85 -2.17
N ILE A 55 4.39 -2.70 -2.85
CA ILE A 55 5.12 -1.47 -2.53
C ILE A 55 4.77 -0.99 -1.13
N ALA A 56 3.48 -0.97 -0.79
CA ALA A 56 3.02 -0.55 0.53
C ALA A 56 3.60 -1.43 1.64
N LYS A 57 3.58 -2.76 1.47
CA LYS A 57 4.18 -3.71 2.42
C LYS A 57 5.69 -3.53 2.55
N ALA A 58 6.40 -3.36 1.44
CA ALA A 58 7.84 -3.13 1.46
C ALA A 58 8.20 -1.81 2.17
N TRP A 59 7.43 -0.75 1.93
CA TRP A 59 7.58 0.52 2.61
C TRP A 59 7.26 0.38 4.11
N ALA A 60 6.12 -0.21 4.45
CA ALA A 60 5.72 -0.44 5.83
C ALA A 60 6.76 -1.26 6.59
N SER A 61 7.30 -2.32 5.99
CA SER A 61 8.38 -3.12 6.60
C SER A 61 9.69 -2.36 6.78
N LYS A 62 9.97 -1.37 5.94
CA LYS A 62 11.19 -0.55 6.03
C LYS A 62 11.10 0.52 7.12
N TYR A 63 9.91 1.10 7.32
CA TYR A 63 9.67 2.21 8.24
C TYR A 63 9.03 1.80 9.57
N SER A 64 8.44 0.61 9.62
CA SER A 64 8.04 -0.02 10.87
C SER A 64 9.31 -0.48 11.60
N SER A 65 9.67 0.23 12.66
CA SER A 65 10.65 -0.23 13.65
C SER A 65 10.22 -1.54 14.34
N VAL A 66 8.95 -1.91 14.19
CA VAL A 66 8.42 -3.24 14.51
C VAL A 66 8.85 -4.19 13.40
N LYS A 67 10.02 -4.84 13.58
CA LYS A 67 10.28 -6.09 12.85
C LYS A 67 9.15 -7.04 13.24
N PRO A 68 8.47 -7.73 12.30
CA PRO A 68 7.65 -8.87 12.69
C PRO A 68 8.60 -9.81 13.44
N SER A 69 8.37 -9.97 14.74
CA SER A 69 9.14 -10.94 15.51
C SER A 69 8.92 -12.29 14.86
N LYS A 70 10.07 -12.90 14.54
CA LYS A 70 10.26 -14.11 13.75
C LYS A 70 9.40 -15.28 14.22
#